data_AF-A0A3D3TFW4-F1
#
_entry.id   AF-A0A3D3TFW4-F1
#
_cell.length_a   1.000
_cell.length_b   1.000
_cell.length_c   1.000
_cell.angle_alpha   90.00
_cell.angle_beta   90.00
_cell.angle_gamma   90.00
#
_symmetry.space_group_name_H-M   'P 1'
#
loop_
_entity.id
_entity.type
_entity.pdbx_description
1 polymer ?
#
loop_
_entity_poly.entity_id
_entity_poly.type
_entity_poly.pdbx_seq_one_letter_code
_entity_poly.pdbx_strand_id
1 'polypeptide(L)'
;MKIYLLFLLLFITFPYHVIAQVGINTEKPRAALDVNGDVQVRGKVKFGGTDTTDGSYGEAGQLLRSGGTSGNPSWVTVNIPEVPKGGFYMQSSQVLKDTVGLLISHTNQGNGGTPYDENLSLYGETGANARMNFIPIPALNTFIEIPEFATQPSDPPGTIYNRTSFSIQTVVQIGNKNPTNASGDPWVSFAIGIFISEGKGNNNYKLKGVRVGRVAGNSGSFQTFDVSVMVDNLPPGHHDIIVAARRRDSNPKPPYANITNPGAEPRIAFAIGRPAEGWAPPITGANVNKFMTQTSLKIDVYKKDLED
;
A
#
# COMPACT_ATOMS: atom_id res chain seq x y z
N MET A 1 -77.51 38.66 22.80
CA MET A 1 -76.16 38.97 23.33
C MET A 1 -75.28 37.74 23.59
N LYS A 2 -75.77 36.66 24.21
CA LYS A 2 -74.93 35.47 24.54
C LYS A 2 -74.28 34.74 23.35
N ILE A 3 -74.96 34.64 22.20
CA ILE A 3 -74.42 33.92 21.03
C ILE A 3 -73.28 34.69 20.34
N TYR A 4 -73.37 36.02 20.28
CA TYR A 4 -72.33 36.87 19.70
C TYR A 4 -71.09 36.95 20.58
N LEU A 5 -71.26 36.88 21.92
CA LEU A 5 -70.14 36.82 22.85
C LEU A 5 -69.37 35.48 22.72
N LEU A 6 -70.07 34.38 22.42
CA LEU A 6 -69.47 33.06 22.18
C LEU A 6 -68.68 33.03 20.85
N PHE A 7 -69.22 33.65 19.80
CA PHE A 7 -68.52 33.79 18.50
C PHE A 7 -67.29 34.71 18.60
N LEU A 8 -67.36 35.76 19.42
CA LEU A 8 -66.22 36.65 19.69
C LEU A 8 -65.12 35.91 20.48
N LEU A 9 -65.49 35.07 21.45
CA LEU A 9 -64.55 34.25 22.23
C LEU A 9 -63.84 33.20 21.35
N LEU A 10 -64.56 32.61 20.39
CA LEU A 10 -64.02 31.61 19.45
C LEU A 10 -63.02 32.22 18.46
N PHE A 11 -63.21 33.48 18.05
CA PHE A 11 -62.30 34.20 17.16
C PHE A 11 -61.04 34.73 17.87
N ILE A 12 -61.11 35.03 19.17
CA ILE A 12 -59.98 35.56 19.95
C ILE A 12 -59.00 34.44 20.38
N THR A 13 -59.45 33.19 20.48
CA THR A 13 -58.58 32.05 20.86
C THR A 13 -57.87 31.36 19.69
N PHE A 14 -58.17 31.76 18.44
CA PHE A 14 -57.69 31.07 17.24
C PHE A 14 -56.26 31.41 16.76
N PRO A 15 -55.59 32.51 17.15
CA PRO A 15 -54.21 32.75 16.74
C PRO A 15 -53.24 32.59 17.90
N TYR A 16 -53.15 31.39 18.47
CA TYR A 16 -52.06 31.07 19.39
C TYR A 16 -51.37 29.79 18.92
N HIS A 17 -50.26 30.01 18.20
CA HIS A 17 -49.19 29.05 17.92
C HIS A 17 -49.40 28.07 16.75
N VAL A 18 -49.65 28.61 15.55
CA VAL A 18 -49.22 27.90 14.34
C VAL A 18 -47.76 28.26 14.11
N ILE A 19 -46.83 27.37 14.48
CA ILE A 19 -45.46 27.45 13.95
C ILE A 19 -45.60 27.23 12.44
N ALA A 20 -45.56 28.30 11.67
CA ALA A 20 -45.63 28.23 10.22
C ALA A 20 -44.28 27.73 9.71
N GLN A 21 -44.15 26.42 9.51
CA GLN A 21 -43.07 25.87 8.71
C GLN A 21 -43.27 26.32 7.27
N VAL A 22 -42.20 26.79 6.63
CA VAL A 22 -42.21 27.18 5.23
C VAL A 22 -41.77 25.99 4.39
N GLY A 23 -42.74 25.36 3.72
CA GLY A 23 -42.47 24.36 2.70
C GLY A 23 -42.48 24.97 1.30
N ILE A 24 -41.42 24.76 0.53
CA ILE A 24 -41.39 25.04 -0.91
C ILE A 24 -41.39 23.70 -1.64
N ASN A 25 -42.44 23.47 -2.43
CA ASN A 25 -42.65 22.22 -3.18
C ASN A 25 -42.72 20.96 -2.28
N THR A 26 -43.20 21.12 -1.05
CA THR A 26 -43.46 20.02 -0.09
C THR A 26 -44.67 20.35 0.78
N GLU A 27 -45.62 19.42 0.86
CA GLU A 27 -46.81 19.57 1.71
C GLU A 27 -46.54 19.17 3.17
N LYS A 28 -45.41 18.50 3.43
CA LYS A 28 -45.01 18.00 4.76
C LYS A 28 -43.57 18.42 5.08
N PRO A 29 -43.34 19.68 5.44
CA PRO A 29 -42.00 20.17 5.77
C PRO A 29 -41.36 19.37 6.91
N ARG A 30 -40.09 19.01 6.77
CA ARG A 30 -39.30 18.29 7.80
C ARG A 30 -38.44 19.23 8.64
N ALA A 31 -38.41 20.52 8.29
CA ALA A 31 -37.68 21.58 8.97
C ALA A 31 -38.50 22.88 8.95
N ALA A 32 -38.04 23.90 9.70
CA ALA A 32 -38.69 25.22 9.71
C ALA A 32 -38.73 25.89 8.33
N LEU A 33 -37.69 25.67 7.53
CA LEU A 33 -37.65 25.93 6.09
C LEU A 33 -37.25 24.63 5.40
N ASP A 34 -38.11 24.12 4.51
CA ASP A 34 -37.87 22.90 3.76
C ASP A 34 -38.12 23.17 2.27
N VAL A 35 -37.07 23.04 1.46
CA VAL A 35 -37.13 23.27 0.02
C VAL A 35 -36.86 21.96 -0.69
N ASN A 36 -37.88 21.46 -1.37
CA ASN A 36 -37.77 20.28 -2.23
C ASN A 36 -37.56 20.71 -3.69
N GLY A 37 -36.36 21.23 -3.97
CA GLY A 37 -35.96 21.75 -5.27
C GLY A 37 -34.65 22.52 -5.18
N ASP A 38 -34.32 23.23 -6.26
CA ASP A 38 -33.09 24.01 -6.34
C ASP A 38 -33.19 25.31 -5.51
N VAL A 39 -32.09 25.64 -4.83
CA VAL A 39 -31.92 26.91 -4.13
C VAL A 39 -30.73 27.65 -4.75
N GLN A 40 -30.98 28.81 -5.36
CA GLN A 40 -29.94 29.71 -5.84
C GLN A 40 -29.76 30.89 -4.87
N VAL A 41 -28.62 30.95 -4.18
CA VAL A 41 -28.24 32.10 -3.34
C VAL A 41 -27.12 32.87 -4.04
N ARG A 42 -27.37 34.14 -4.39
CA ARG A 42 -26.35 35.02 -5.00
C ARG A 42 -25.54 35.81 -3.95
N GLY A 43 -26.05 35.87 -2.72
CA GLY A 43 -25.41 36.54 -1.59
C GLY A 43 -24.62 35.57 -0.71
N LYS A 44 -24.43 35.96 0.56
CA LYS A 44 -23.71 35.16 1.55
C LYS A 44 -24.67 34.22 2.30
N VAL A 45 -24.20 33.02 2.64
CA VAL A 45 -24.86 32.11 3.58
C VAL A 45 -24.05 32.11 4.88
N LYS A 46 -24.70 32.45 6.00
CA LYS A 46 -24.07 32.54 7.32
C LYS A 46 -24.54 31.38 8.21
N PHE A 47 -23.63 30.80 8.98
CA PHE A 47 -23.91 29.70 9.91
C PHE A 47 -23.45 30.03 11.34
N GLY A 48 -24.05 29.37 12.32
CA GLY A 48 -23.67 29.49 13.74
C GLY A 48 -24.11 30.78 14.45
N GLY A 49 -25.04 31.53 13.87
CA GLY A 49 -25.66 32.70 14.51
C GLY A 49 -26.77 32.32 15.51
N THR A 50 -27.32 33.33 16.16
CA THR A 50 -28.51 33.25 17.03
C THR A 50 -29.57 34.24 16.54
N ASP A 51 -30.73 34.26 17.19
CA ASP A 51 -31.81 35.22 16.89
C ASP A 51 -31.38 36.69 17.05
N THR A 52 -30.29 36.94 17.78
CA THR A 52 -29.77 38.29 18.09
C THR A 52 -28.37 38.54 17.55
N THR A 53 -27.75 37.58 16.86
CA THR A 53 -26.36 37.69 16.42
C THR A 53 -26.15 36.98 15.09
N ASP A 54 -25.64 37.73 14.12
CA ASP A 54 -25.29 37.18 12.81
C ASP A 54 -24.27 36.04 12.93
N GLY A 55 -24.48 34.99 12.14
CA GLY A 55 -23.48 33.93 11.96
C GLY A 55 -22.29 34.37 11.11
N SER A 56 -21.34 33.45 10.92
CA SER A 56 -20.18 33.66 10.04
C SER A 56 -20.43 33.07 8.65
N TYR A 57 -19.93 33.72 7.60
CA TYR A 57 -19.89 33.20 6.24
C TYR A 57 -18.54 32.56 5.87
N GLY A 58 -17.65 32.41 6.86
CA GLY A 58 -16.32 31.84 6.68
C GLY A 58 -15.34 32.79 6.01
N GLU A 59 -14.06 32.41 6.08
CA GLU A 59 -12.98 33.04 5.33
C GLU A 59 -12.69 32.23 4.05
N ALA A 60 -11.97 32.84 3.11
CA ALA A 60 -11.54 32.17 1.88
C ALA A 60 -10.74 30.89 2.21
N GLY A 61 -11.08 29.79 1.53
CA GLY A 61 -10.43 28.49 1.70
C GLY A 61 -10.94 27.64 2.87
N GLN A 62 -11.89 28.13 3.67
CA GLN A 62 -12.51 27.32 4.72
C GLN A 62 -13.61 26.41 4.16
N LEU A 63 -13.73 25.22 4.75
CA LEU A 63 -14.81 24.27 4.46
C LEU A 63 -15.84 24.31 5.58
N LEU A 64 -17.13 24.17 5.23
CA LEU A 64 -18.19 24.03 6.20
C LEU A 64 -18.22 22.59 6.72
N ARG A 65 -17.98 22.40 8.02
CA ARG A 65 -18.05 21.09 8.67
C ARG A 65 -19.36 20.96 9.44
N SER A 66 -20.03 19.82 9.28
CA SER A 66 -21.20 19.46 10.10
C SER A 66 -20.81 19.36 11.57
N GLY A 67 -21.63 19.92 12.46
CA GLY A 67 -21.51 19.77 13.91
C GLY A 67 -22.16 18.50 14.46
N GLY A 68 -22.74 17.66 13.60
CA GLY A 68 -23.51 16.48 14.00
C GLY A 68 -24.90 16.87 14.55
N THR A 69 -25.54 15.93 15.26
CA THR A 69 -26.95 16.06 15.70
C THR A 69 -27.21 17.22 16.66
N SER A 70 -26.20 17.69 17.38
CA SER A 70 -26.33 18.73 18.42
C SER A 70 -25.39 19.92 18.25
N GLY A 71 -24.60 19.95 17.17
CA GLY A 71 -23.64 21.00 16.91
C GLY A 71 -24.03 21.85 15.71
N ASN A 72 -23.88 23.17 15.84
CA ASN A 72 -24.00 24.06 14.70
C ASN A 72 -22.89 23.75 13.67
N PRO A 73 -23.17 23.86 12.36
CA PRO A 73 -22.12 23.84 11.34
C PRO A 73 -21.08 24.91 11.62
N SER A 74 -19.81 24.59 11.41
CA SER A 74 -18.70 25.53 11.63
C SER A 74 -17.73 25.55 10.46
N TRP A 75 -17.17 26.73 10.20
CA TRP A 75 -16.13 26.91 9.20
C TRP A 75 -14.79 26.42 9.75
N VAL A 76 -14.12 25.54 9.01
CA VAL A 76 -12.85 24.93 9.42
C VAL A 76 -11.82 25.14 8.31
N THR A 77 -10.65 25.61 8.71
CA THR A 77 -9.47 25.61 7.83
C THR A 77 -8.93 24.20 7.73
N VAL A 78 -8.96 23.61 6.54
CA VAL A 78 -8.31 22.33 6.27
C VAL A 78 -7.03 22.63 5.51
N ASN A 79 -5.89 22.25 6.10
CA ASN A 79 -4.61 22.33 5.40
C ASN A 79 -4.54 21.14 4.44
N ILE A 80 -5.13 21.31 3.25
CA ILE A 80 -4.88 20.40 2.14
C ILE A 80 -3.55 20.86 1.54
N PRO A 81 -2.50 20.04 1.54
CA PRO A 81 -1.25 20.40 0.88
C PRO A 81 -1.56 20.69 -0.59
N GLU A 82 -1.30 21.92 -1.04
CA GLU A 82 -1.32 22.22 -2.46
C GLU A 82 -0.20 21.43 -3.11
N VAL A 83 -0.58 20.54 -4.03
CA VAL A 83 0.39 19.80 -4.83
C VAL A 83 0.88 20.78 -5.89
N PRO A 84 2.18 21.09 -5.96
CA PRO A 84 2.67 21.96 -7.01
C PRO A 84 2.34 21.36 -8.38
N LYS A 85 2.09 22.22 -9.37
CA LYS A 85 1.80 21.80 -10.75
C LYS A 85 2.83 20.76 -11.24
N GLY A 86 2.34 19.64 -11.75
CA GLY A 86 3.17 18.52 -12.22
C GLY A 86 3.75 17.64 -11.10
N GLY A 87 3.45 17.94 -9.85
CA GLY A 87 3.77 17.13 -8.68
C GLY A 87 2.93 15.85 -8.61
N PHE A 88 3.30 14.95 -7.71
CA PHE A 88 2.58 13.70 -7.47
C PHE A 88 1.94 13.72 -6.09
N TYR A 89 0.72 13.20 -5.98
CA TYR A 89 0.02 13.00 -4.72
C TYR A 89 -0.46 11.58 -4.56
N MET A 90 -0.47 11.11 -3.32
CA MET A 90 -0.82 9.73 -2.98
C MET A 90 -2.32 9.50 -3.16
N GLN A 91 -2.67 8.45 -3.89
CA GLN A 91 -4.05 7.99 -4.12
C GLN A 91 -4.42 6.86 -3.18
N SER A 92 -3.50 5.92 -2.98
CA SER A 92 -3.71 4.77 -2.11
C SER A 92 -2.41 4.36 -1.43
N SER A 93 -2.55 3.78 -0.25
CA SER A 93 -1.45 3.18 0.51
C SER A 93 -1.92 1.86 1.07
N GLN A 94 -1.14 0.80 0.85
CA GLN A 94 -1.40 -0.54 1.35
C GLN A 94 -0.17 -1.05 2.11
N VAL A 95 -0.39 -1.74 3.23
CA VAL A 95 0.68 -2.36 4.02
C VAL A 95 0.34 -3.83 4.26
N LEU A 96 1.29 -4.70 3.95
CA LEU A 96 1.23 -6.14 4.19
C LEU A 96 2.36 -6.58 5.09
N LYS A 97 2.17 -7.75 5.71
CA LYS A 97 3.11 -8.35 6.64
C LYS A 97 3.16 -9.85 6.42
N ASP A 98 4.37 -10.39 6.37
CA ASP A 98 4.64 -11.82 6.37
C ASP A 98 5.36 -12.25 7.65
N THR A 99 4.89 -13.36 8.21
CA THR A 99 5.46 -14.02 9.40
C THR A 99 5.86 -15.47 9.12
N VAL A 100 5.61 -15.96 7.91
CA VAL A 100 5.97 -17.31 7.47
C VAL A 100 7.43 -17.34 7.02
N GLY A 101 7.84 -16.33 6.25
CA GLY A 101 9.17 -16.19 5.69
C GLY A 101 9.52 -17.24 4.64
N LEU A 102 10.76 -17.20 4.20
CA LEU A 102 11.37 -18.14 3.28
C LEU A 102 12.56 -18.84 3.91
N LEU A 103 12.74 -20.09 3.50
CA LEU A 103 13.86 -20.91 3.85
C LEU A 103 14.52 -21.39 2.56
N ILE A 104 15.68 -20.83 2.22
CA ILE A 104 16.31 -21.05 0.92
C ILE A 104 17.54 -21.95 1.11
N SER A 105 17.48 -23.13 0.50
CA SER A 105 18.50 -24.17 0.57
C SER A 105 19.66 -23.93 -0.42
N HIS A 106 20.67 -24.78 -0.32
CA HIS A 106 21.87 -24.71 -1.14
C HIS A 106 21.68 -25.16 -2.61
N THR A 107 20.61 -25.90 -2.92
CA THR A 107 20.29 -26.40 -4.26
C THR A 107 19.74 -25.31 -5.19
N ASN A 108 19.39 -24.14 -4.64
CA ASN A 108 18.79 -23.04 -5.38
C ASN A 108 19.81 -21.95 -5.79
N GLN A 109 21.02 -22.32 -6.22
CA GLN A 109 22.06 -21.35 -6.55
C GLN A 109 21.89 -20.76 -7.96
N GLY A 110 21.68 -19.44 -8.05
CA GLY A 110 21.84 -18.70 -9.30
C GLY A 110 23.30 -18.42 -9.65
N ASN A 111 23.56 -17.79 -10.80
CA ASN A 111 24.89 -17.27 -11.12
C ASN A 111 25.05 -15.86 -10.51
N GLY A 112 25.94 -15.72 -9.53
CA GLY A 112 26.18 -14.47 -8.81
C GLY A 112 26.63 -13.31 -9.69
N GLY A 113 27.31 -13.60 -10.81
CA GLY A 113 27.81 -12.58 -11.74
C GLY A 113 26.77 -12.03 -12.71
N THR A 114 25.56 -12.60 -12.77
CA THR A 114 24.57 -12.23 -13.80
C THR A 114 23.69 -11.06 -13.33
N PRO A 115 23.62 -9.95 -14.10
CA PRO A 115 22.71 -8.84 -13.83
C PRO A 115 21.23 -9.24 -13.92
N TYR A 116 20.36 -8.42 -13.35
CA TYR A 116 18.92 -8.56 -13.48
C TYR A 116 18.40 -7.52 -14.46
N ASP A 117 17.71 -7.99 -15.48
CA ASP A 117 17.11 -7.14 -16.49
C ASP A 117 15.64 -6.90 -16.13
N GLU A 118 15.13 -5.73 -16.49
CA GLU A 118 13.70 -5.44 -16.41
C GLU A 118 12.92 -6.46 -17.24
N ASN A 119 11.73 -6.84 -16.78
CA ASN A 119 10.86 -7.83 -17.41
C ASN A 119 11.39 -9.27 -17.41
N LEU A 120 12.40 -9.56 -16.58
CA LEU A 120 12.75 -10.94 -16.27
C LEU A 120 11.54 -11.69 -15.68
N SER A 121 11.32 -12.91 -16.15
CA SER A 121 10.25 -13.79 -15.64
C SER A 121 10.52 -14.26 -14.20
N LEU A 122 9.49 -14.25 -13.36
CA LEU A 122 9.50 -14.85 -12.02
C LEU A 122 9.95 -16.33 -12.04
N TYR A 123 9.43 -17.08 -13.02
CA TYR A 123 9.63 -18.53 -13.15
C TYR A 123 10.81 -18.91 -14.06
N GLY A 124 11.72 -17.97 -14.31
CA GLY A 124 12.94 -18.20 -15.07
C GLY A 124 12.71 -18.36 -16.58
N GLU A 125 13.81 -18.67 -17.27
CA GLU A 125 13.86 -18.98 -18.71
C GLU A 125 14.16 -20.48 -18.87
N THR A 126 13.55 -21.15 -19.84
CA THR A 126 13.80 -22.57 -20.13
C THR A 126 15.16 -22.75 -20.83
N GLY A 127 16.03 -23.65 -20.35
CA GLY A 127 17.28 -24.02 -21.04
C GLY A 127 18.46 -24.41 -20.12
N ALA A 128 19.60 -24.80 -20.70
CA ALA A 128 20.81 -25.19 -19.96
C ALA A 128 21.45 -24.04 -19.14
N ASN A 129 21.05 -22.79 -19.41
CA ASN A 129 21.42 -21.59 -18.66
C ASN A 129 20.24 -21.06 -17.81
N ALA A 130 19.22 -21.87 -17.55
CA ALA A 130 18.03 -21.49 -16.80
C ALA A 130 18.42 -20.84 -15.47
N ARG A 131 18.16 -19.54 -15.36
CA ARG A 131 18.29 -18.80 -14.12
C ARG A 131 17.30 -19.41 -13.13
N MET A 132 17.79 -20.02 -12.06
CA MET A 132 16.96 -20.52 -10.93
C MET A 132 15.85 -19.52 -10.56
N ASN A 133 14.64 -20.06 -10.39
CA ASN A 133 13.42 -19.28 -10.19
C ASN A 133 13.46 -18.51 -8.88
N PHE A 134 12.88 -17.31 -8.91
CA PHE A 134 12.57 -16.57 -7.69
C PHE A 134 11.46 -17.30 -6.93
N ILE A 135 11.59 -17.36 -5.60
CA ILE A 135 10.64 -18.02 -4.71
C ILE A 135 9.76 -16.93 -4.09
N PRO A 136 8.43 -16.93 -4.33
CA PRO A 136 7.51 -15.95 -3.73
C PRO A 136 7.52 -15.99 -2.21
N ILE A 137 7.48 -14.83 -1.56
CA ILE A 137 7.27 -14.72 -0.11
C ILE A 137 5.77 -14.91 0.17
N PRO A 138 5.35 -15.99 0.85
CA PRO A 138 3.97 -16.50 0.77
C PRO A 138 2.86 -15.49 1.11
N ALA A 139 3.06 -14.63 2.11
CA ALA A 139 2.03 -13.70 2.59
C ALA A 139 2.17 -12.25 2.06
N LEU A 140 3.02 -12.02 1.06
CA LEU A 140 3.18 -10.69 0.43
C LEU A 140 2.57 -10.59 -0.97
N ASN A 141 2.01 -11.70 -1.48
CA ASN A 141 1.29 -11.67 -2.74
C ASN A 141 0.00 -10.86 -2.55
N THR A 142 -0.21 -9.86 -3.39
CA THR A 142 -1.36 -8.95 -3.35
C THR A 142 -1.67 -8.46 -4.76
N PHE A 143 -2.68 -7.64 -4.92
CA PHE A 143 -2.91 -6.88 -6.13
C PHE A 143 -3.06 -5.38 -5.81
N ILE A 144 -2.90 -4.55 -6.84
CA ILE A 144 -3.28 -3.14 -6.82
C ILE A 144 -4.18 -2.85 -8.02
N GLU A 145 -5.09 -1.91 -7.85
CA GLU A 145 -5.92 -1.37 -8.93
C GLU A 145 -5.40 0.01 -9.28
N ILE A 146 -4.99 0.18 -10.54
CA ILE A 146 -4.59 1.48 -11.06
C ILE A 146 -5.80 2.09 -11.77
N PRO A 147 -6.38 3.19 -11.26
CA PRO A 147 -7.51 3.83 -11.92
C PRO A 147 -7.08 4.46 -13.25
N GLU A 148 -8.06 4.73 -14.11
CA GLU A 148 -7.83 5.56 -15.29
C GLU A 148 -7.52 6.99 -14.83
N PHE A 149 -6.32 7.46 -15.13
CA PHE A 149 -5.89 8.81 -14.80
C PHE A 149 -6.19 9.73 -15.97
N ALA A 150 -6.67 10.94 -15.65
CA ALA A 150 -6.83 11.98 -16.65
C ALA A 150 -5.49 12.25 -17.36
N THR A 151 -5.57 12.57 -18.65
CA THR A 151 -4.45 13.03 -19.48
C THR A 151 -4.73 14.47 -19.90
N GLN A 152 -3.68 15.19 -20.26
CA GLN A 152 -3.77 16.52 -20.87
C GLN A 152 -4.18 16.42 -22.35
N PRO A 153 -4.94 17.36 -22.91
CA PRO A 153 -5.32 17.34 -24.33
C PRO A 153 -4.12 17.38 -25.30
N SER A 154 -2.97 17.87 -24.82
CA SER A 154 -1.70 17.91 -25.55
C SER A 154 -0.88 16.63 -25.44
N ASP A 155 -1.27 15.68 -24.58
CA ASP A 155 -0.54 14.43 -24.42
C ASP A 155 -0.72 13.51 -25.63
N PRO A 156 0.33 12.75 -26.01
CA PRO A 156 0.19 11.65 -26.94
C PRO A 156 -0.87 10.63 -26.48
N PRO A 157 -1.60 9.98 -27.41
CA PRO A 157 -2.50 8.88 -27.07
C PRO A 157 -1.79 7.78 -26.26
N GLY A 158 -2.40 7.35 -25.16
CA GLY A 158 -1.85 6.32 -24.28
C GLY A 158 -0.85 6.82 -23.23
N THR A 159 -0.71 8.14 -23.05
CA THR A 159 0.09 8.72 -21.98
C THR A 159 -0.52 8.37 -20.62
N ILE A 160 0.34 7.94 -19.68
CA ILE A 160 -0.05 7.57 -18.33
C ILE A 160 0.90 8.29 -17.38
N TYR A 161 0.37 8.97 -16.37
CA TYR A 161 1.16 9.62 -15.34
C TYR A 161 0.81 9.10 -13.96
N ASN A 162 1.44 8.00 -13.58
CA ASN A 162 1.39 7.50 -12.23
C ASN A 162 2.74 6.96 -11.80
N ARG A 163 2.81 6.73 -10.50
CA ARG A 163 4.02 6.35 -9.83
C ARG A 163 3.63 5.38 -8.74
N THR A 164 4.15 4.16 -8.77
CA THR A 164 3.90 3.19 -7.70
C THR A 164 5.20 2.90 -6.98
N SER A 165 5.24 3.20 -5.69
CA SER A 165 6.38 2.91 -4.84
C SER A 165 6.15 1.61 -4.08
N PHE A 166 7.21 0.82 -3.96
CA PHE A 166 7.25 -0.39 -3.16
C PHE A 166 8.38 -0.26 -2.16
N SER A 167 8.06 -0.41 -0.87
CA SER A 167 9.03 -0.43 0.22
C SER A 167 8.90 -1.75 0.97
N ILE A 168 9.96 -2.55 0.96
CA ILE A 168 10.03 -3.82 1.68
C ILE A 168 11.09 -3.67 2.76
N GLN A 169 10.82 -4.20 3.94
CA GLN A 169 11.81 -4.39 4.98
C GLN A 169 11.73 -5.83 5.49
N THR A 170 12.89 -6.49 5.60
CA THR A 170 12.98 -7.87 6.09
C THR A 170 14.29 -8.09 6.84
N VAL A 171 14.40 -9.24 7.49
CA VAL A 171 15.67 -9.74 8.02
C VAL A 171 16.10 -10.97 7.23
N VAL A 172 17.38 -11.02 6.89
CA VAL A 172 18.02 -12.17 6.28
C VAL A 172 19.00 -12.78 7.26
N GLN A 173 18.87 -14.07 7.56
CA GLN A 173 19.69 -14.79 8.55
C GLN A 173 20.35 -16.03 7.94
N ILE A 174 21.62 -16.26 8.27
CA ILE A 174 22.35 -17.49 7.95
C ILE A 174 21.92 -18.60 8.91
N GLY A 175 21.46 -19.72 8.35
CA GLY A 175 20.99 -20.87 9.11
C GLY A 175 22.12 -21.77 9.61
N ASN A 176 22.89 -22.38 8.71
CA ASN A 176 23.84 -23.44 9.07
C ASN A 176 25.31 -23.01 9.04
N LYS A 177 26.13 -23.72 9.81
CA LYS A 177 27.57 -23.51 9.99
C LYS A 177 28.37 -23.79 8.70
N ASN A 178 29.49 -23.09 8.55
CA ASN A 178 30.55 -23.38 7.57
C ASN A 178 30.97 -24.87 7.66
N PRO A 179 31.18 -25.61 6.55
CA PRO A 179 31.90 -26.87 6.59
C PRO A 179 33.23 -26.67 7.31
N THR A 180 33.68 -27.72 7.97
CA THR A 180 35.01 -27.79 8.59
C THR A 180 36.17 -27.57 7.61
N ASN A 181 35.90 -27.55 6.29
CA ASN A 181 36.90 -27.52 5.22
C ASN A 181 36.78 -26.31 4.26
N ALA A 182 35.89 -25.33 4.50
CA ALA A 182 35.84 -24.14 3.65
C ALA A 182 36.84 -23.07 4.13
N SER A 183 37.68 -22.60 3.22
CA SER A 183 38.53 -21.43 3.45
C SER A 183 37.69 -20.15 3.47
N GLY A 184 37.84 -19.36 4.53
CA GLY A 184 37.22 -18.03 4.65
C GLY A 184 35.82 -18.04 5.30
N ASP A 185 35.38 -16.85 5.68
CA ASP A 185 34.12 -16.66 6.39
C ASP A 185 32.92 -17.07 5.51
N PRO A 186 31.90 -17.74 6.10
CA PRO A 186 30.69 -18.11 5.38
C PRO A 186 29.89 -16.88 4.97
N TRP A 187 29.33 -16.90 3.76
CA TRP A 187 28.44 -15.83 3.29
C TRP A 187 27.44 -16.33 2.25
N VAL A 188 26.31 -15.62 2.15
CA VAL A 188 25.30 -15.83 1.11
C VAL A 188 24.96 -14.50 0.46
N SER A 189 25.00 -14.47 -0.87
CA SER A 189 24.37 -13.41 -1.65
C SER A 189 22.97 -13.84 -2.10
N PHE A 190 22.04 -12.89 -2.07
CA PHE A 190 20.65 -13.09 -2.42
C PHE A 190 20.12 -11.87 -3.20
N ALA A 191 18.93 -12.01 -3.75
CA ALA A 191 18.16 -10.93 -4.33
C ALA A 191 16.71 -11.02 -3.88
N ILE A 192 16.08 -9.85 -3.70
CA ILE A 192 14.64 -9.71 -3.49
C ILE A 192 14.12 -8.81 -4.60
N GLY A 193 13.16 -9.34 -5.36
CA GLY A 193 12.57 -8.69 -6.53
C GLY A 193 11.06 -8.49 -6.35
N ILE A 194 10.56 -7.43 -6.98
CA ILE A 194 9.14 -7.12 -7.12
C ILE A 194 8.74 -7.46 -8.54
N PHE A 195 7.73 -8.30 -8.66
CA PHE A 195 7.18 -8.75 -9.92
C PHE A 195 5.75 -8.28 -10.04
N ILE A 196 5.41 -7.80 -11.23
CA ILE A 196 4.08 -7.31 -11.57
C ILE A 196 3.53 -8.16 -12.72
N SER A 197 2.26 -8.54 -12.65
CA SER A 197 1.60 -9.26 -13.74
C SER A 197 1.52 -8.40 -15.00
N GLU A 198 1.80 -8.98 -16.16
CA GLU A 198 1.51 -8.34 -17.46
C GLU A 198 0.39 -9.08 -18.19
N GLY A 199 -0.74 -8.38 -18.41
CA GLY A 199 -1.91 -8.89 -19.12
C GLY A 199 -2.84 -9.79 -18.29
N LYS A 200 -3.98 -10.18 -18.86
CA LYS A 200 -4.92 -11.12 -18.24
C LYS A 200 -4.50 -12.57 -18.55
N GLY A 201 -4.04 -13.31 -17.54
CA GLY A 201 -3.88 -14.78 -17.59
C GLY A 201 -2.44 -15.31 -17.39
N ASN A 202 -2.35 -16.36 -16.56
CA ASN A 202 -1.28 -17.34 -16.33
C ASN A 202 0.17 -16.83 -16.15
N ASN A 203 0.59 -16.69 -14.89
CA ASN A 203 2.00 -16.79 -14.48
C ASN A 203 2.98 -15.83 -15.18
N ASN A 204 2.48 -14.80 -15.87
CA ASN A 204 3.29 -13.83 -16.58
C ASN A 204 3.66 -12.68 -15.64
N TYR A 205 4.63 -12.94 -14.78
CA TYR A 205 5.13 -11.99 -13.79
C TYR A 205 6.48 -11.45 -14.23
N LYS A 206 6.55 -10.12 -14.39
CA LYS A 206 7.72 -9.40 -14.88
C LYS A 206 8.41 -8.65 -13.76
N LEU A 207 9.73 -8.81 -13.66
CA LEU A 207 10.55 -8.08 -12.70
C LEU A 207 10.52 -6.59 -13.02
N LYS A 208 10.06 -5.75 -12.09
CA LYS A 208 10.06 -4.28 -12.20
C LYS A 208 11.08 -3.62 -11.28
N GLY A 209 11.59 -4.35 -10.30
CA GLY A 209 12.73 -3.89 -9.52
C GLY A 209 13.29 -4.97 -8.63
N VAL A 210 14.58 -4.85 -8.31
CA VAL A 210 15.32 -5.84 -7.53
C VAL A 210 16.40 -5.14 -6.72
N ARG A 211 16.61 -5.61 -5.49
CA ARG A 211 17.81 -5.28 -4.73
C ARG A 211 18.57 -6.55 -4.40
N VAL A 212 19.88 -6.45 -4.45
CA VAL A 212 20.79 -7.54 -4.12
C VAL A 212 21.45 -7.29 -2.78
N GLY A 213 21.66 -8.35 -2.02
CA GLY A 213 22.28 -8.29 -0.70
C GLY A 213 23.28 -9.42 -0.50
N ARG A 214 24.07 -9.29 0.57
CA ARG A 214 24.98 -10.34 1.04
C ARG A 214 25.01 -10.32 2.57
N VAL A 215 24.79 -11.47 3.20
CA VAL A 215 24.99 -11.66 4.64
C VAL A 215 26.24 -12.53 4.82
N ALA A 216 27.08 -12.19 5.78
CA ALA A 216 28.33 -12.89 6.08
C ALA A 216 28.47 -13.14 7.59
N GLY A 217 29.21 -14.19 7.93
CA GLY A 217 29.43 -14.63 9.30
C GLY A 217 28.75 -15.97 9.60
N ASN A 218 28.97 -16.44 10.82
CA ASN A 218 28.58 -17.78 11.26
C ASN A 218 27.05 -17.98 11.31
N SER A 219 26.64 -19.21 11.64
CA SER A 219 25.24 -19.54 11.94
C SER A 219 24.67 -18.51 12.93
N GLY A 220 23.50 -17.96 12.62
CA GLY A 220 22.86 -16.90 13.38
C GLY A 220 23.19 -15.48 12.91
N SER A 221 24.23 -15.25 12.10
CA SER A 221 24.50 -13.94 11.51
C SER A 221 23.30 -13.45 10.70
N PHE A 222 22.86 -12.22 10.94
CA PHE A 222 21.71 -11.62 10.28
C PHE A 222 21.97 -10.18 9.87
N GLN A 223 21.14 -9.68 8.97
CA GLN A 223 21.07 -8.26 8.63
C GLN A 223 19.63 -7.86 8.32
N THR A 224 19.28 -6.62 8.65
CA THR A 224 18.10 -5.97 8.08
C THR A 224 18.37 -5.62 6.62
N PHE A 225 17.39 -5.83 5.76
CA PHE A 225 17.49 -5.57 4.35
C PHE A 225 16.22 -4.89 3.85
N ASP A 226 16.39 -3.71 3.27
CA ASP A 226 15.30 -2.93 2.70
C ASP A 226 15.32 -3.00 1.17
N VAL A 227 14.16 -2.92 0.53
CA VAL A 227 14.05 -2.74 -0.93
C VAL A 227 13.17 -1.53 -1.15
N SER A 228 13.63 -0.57 -1.95
CA SER A 228 12.83 0.58 -2.38
C SER A 228 12.87 0.62 -3.90
N VAL A 229 11.70 0.50 -4.52
CA VAL A 229 11.53 0.48 -5.98
C VAL A 229 10.40 1.43 -6.35
N MET A 230 10.62 2.19 -7.42
CA MET A 230 9.61 3.01 -8.05
C MET A 230 9.30 2.45 -9.43
N VAL A 231 8.02 2.26 -9.74
CA VAL A 231 7.56 1.90 -11.07
C VAL A 231 6.73 3.06 -11.61
N ASP A 232 7.18 3.63 -12.72
CA ASP A 232 6.49 4.71 -13.40
C ASP A 232 5.46 4.15 -14.40
N ASN A 233 4.36 4.88 -14.56
CA ASN A 233 3.41 4.74 -15.67
C ASN A 233 2.79 3.34 -15.82
N LEU A 234 2.40 2.71 -14.70
CA LEU A 234 1.67 1.44 -14.76
C LEU A 234 0.33 1.62 -15.50
N PRO A 235 -0.03 0.76 -16.46
CA PRO A 235 -1.31 0.88 -17.17
C PRO A 235 -2.51 0.83 -16.23
N PRO A 236 -3.64 1.49 -16.54
CA PRO A 236 -4.87 1.32 -15.79
C PRO A 236 -5.33 -0.15 -15.74
N GLY A 237 -5.86 -0.56 -14.59
CA GLY A 237 -6.41 -1.88 -14.35
C GLY A 237 -5.77 -2.65 -13.20
N HIS A 238 -6.05 -3.96 -13.19
CA HIS A 238 -5.65 -4.89 -12.14
C HIS A 238 -4.21 -5.39 -12.35
N HIS A 239 -3.38 -5.26 -11.31
CA HIS A 239 -2.00 -5.75 -11.31
C HIS A 239 -1.73 -6.61 -10.09
N ASP A 240 -1.47 -7.90 -10.32
CA ASP A 240 -0.95 -8.78 -9.27
C ASP A 240 0.52 -8.43 -8.99
N ILE A 241 0.84 -8.35 -7.72
CA ILE A 241 2.15 -8.04 -7.17
C ILE A 241 2.68 -9.25 -6.42
N ILE A 242 3.87 -9.70 -6.81
CA ILE A 242 4.59 -10.77 -6.14
C ILE A 242 5.95 -10.25 -5.68
N VAL A 243 6.20 -10.36 -4.38
CA VAL A 243 7.56 -10.19 -3.83
C VAL A 243 8.18 -11.57 -3.75
N ALA A 244 9.35 -11.73 -4.37
CA ALA A 244 10.04 -13.01 -4.41
C ALA A 244 11.53 -12.85 -4.17
N ALA A 245 12.16 -13.91 -3.65
CA ALA A 245 13.57 -13.91 -3.33
C ALA A 245 14.30 -15.10 -3.95
N ARG A 246 15.60 -14.96 -4.14
CA ARG A 246 16.46 -16.06 -4.57
C ARG A 246 17.86 -15.96 -4.02
N ARG A 247 18.57 -17.08 -4.03
CA ARG A 247 20.02 -17.12 -3.82
C ARG A 247 20.74 -16.69 -5.10
N ARG A 248 21.80 -15.90 -4.95
CA ARG A 248 22.70 -15.48 -6.03
C ARG A 248 24.02 -16.24 -6.01
N ASP A 249 24.65 -16.33 -4.85
CA ASP A 249 25.95 -16.99 -4.69
C ASP A 249 26.20 -17.26 -3.21
N SER A 250 27.25 -18.00 -2.89
CA SER A 250 27.69 -18.21 -1.51
C SER A 250 29.16 -18.61 -1.42
N ASN A 251 29.76 -18.40 -0.25
CA ASN A 251 30.91 -19.18 0.21
C ASN A 251 30.46 -19.97 1.42
N PRO A 252 30.61 -21.29 1.43
CA PRO A 252 31.13 -22.17 0.38
C PRO A 252 30.29 -22.12 -0.92
N LYS A 253 30.89 -22.25 -2.12
CA LYS A 253 30.16 -22.33 -3.41
C LYS A 253 29.62 -23.75 -3.68
N PRO A 254 28.30 -23.97 -3.88
CA PRO A 254 27.82 -25.23 -4.42
C PRO A 254 28.39 -25.53 -5.83
N PRO A 255 28.46 -26.79 -6.27
CA PRO A 255 28.25 -28.01 -5.50
C PRO A 255 29.55 -28.39 -4.78
N TYR A 256 29.51 -28.62 -3.46
CA TYR A 256 30.58 -29.41 -2.85
C TYR A 256 30.37 -30.85 -3.33
N ALA A 257 31.02 -31.18 -4.43
CA ALA A 257 30.92 -32.45 -5.11
C ALA A 257 31.47 -33.57 -4.22
N ASN A 258 30.57 -34.23 -3.48
CA ASN A 258 30.63 -35.68 -3.30
C ASN A 258 29.19 -36.20 -3.12
N ILE A 259 28.49 -36.29 -4.25
CA ILE A 259 27.16 -36.90 -4.40
C ILE A 259 27.14 -38.37 -3.92
N THR A 260 28.31 -39.00 -3.78
CA THR A 260 28.49 -40.39 -3.32
C THR A 260 28.30 -40.59 -1.82
N ASN A 261 28.24 -39.52 -1.01
CA ASN A 261 27.98 -39.64 0.43
C ASN A 261 26.74 -38.82 0.81
N PRO A 262 25.57 -39.45 1.02
CA PRO A 262 24.36 -38.81 1.55
C PRO A 262 24.55 -38.09 2.91
N GLY A 263 25.72 -38.25 3.55
CA GLY A 263 26.11 -37.62 4.82
C GLY A 263 27.26 -36.60 4.74
N ALA A 264 27.72 -36.19 3.55
CA ALA A 264 28.78 -35.16 3.43
C ALA A 264 28.17 -33.73 3.44
N GLU A 265 28.07 -33.10 4.61
CA GLU A 265 27.66 -31.69 4.77
C GLU A 265 28.74 -30.73 4.24
N PRO A 266 28.35 -29.74 3.40
CA PRO A 266 27.94 -28.46 3.98
C PRO A 266 26.84 -27.69 3.26
N ARG A 267 25.76 -27.39 3.98
CA ARG A 267 24.59 -26.71 3.43
C ARG A 267 24.39 -25.33 4.04
N ILE A 268 25.07 -24.28 3.55
CA ILE A 268 24.66 -22.92 3.94
C ILE A 268 23.28 -22.63 3.36
N ALA A 269 22.27 -22.84 4.18
CA ALA A 269 20.92 -22.33 3.98
C ALA A 269 20.80 -20.97 4.67
N PHE A 270 19.85 -20.18 4.20
CA PHE A 270 19.53 -18.90 4.80
C PHE A 270 18.02 -18.72 4.81
N ALA A 271 17.56 -17.84 5.69
CA ALA A 271 16.17 -17.48 5.80
C ALA A 271 15.96 -15.99 5.52
N ILE A 272 14.77 -15.66 5.04
CA ILE A 272 14.27 -14.30 4.83
C ILE A 272 12.93 -14.23 5.54
N GLY A 273 12.61 -13.18 6.30
CA GLY A 273 11.27 -13.03 6.87
C GLY A 273 10.95 -13.93 8.07
N ARG A 274 11.90 -14.78 8.49
CA ARG A 274 11.77 -15.75 9.58
C ARG A 274 13.14 -16.05 10.20
N PRO A 275 13.21 -16.56 11.43
CA PRO A 275 14.42 -17.21 11.91
C PRO A 275 14.74 -18.41 11.03
N ALA A 276 16.01 -18.68 10.82
CA ALA A 276 16.47 -19.83 10.03
C ALA A 276 16.28 -21.19 10.74
N GLU A 277 15.55 -21.21 11.86
CA GLU A 277 15.18 -22.39 12.63
C GLU A 277 14.44 -23.43 11.76
N GLY A 278 14.76 -24.71 11.96
CA GLY A 278 14.16 -25.84 11.24
C GLY A 278 15.11 -26.57 10.27
N TRP A 279 16.38 -26.17 10.16
CA TRP A 279 17.41 -26.97 9.49
C TRP A 279 18.14 -27.88 10.46
N ALA A 280 18.51 -29.07 9.97
CA ALA A 280 19.47 -29.95 10.62
C ALA A 280 20.88 -29.68 10.05
N PRO A 281 21.94 -29.60 10.88
CA PRO A 281 21.91 -29.56 12.35
C PRO A 281 21.33 -28.24 12.90
N PRO A 282 20.82 -28.20 14.14
CA PRO A 282 20.17 -27.02 14.73
C PRO A 282 21.09 -25.79 14.75
N ILE A 283 20.51 -24.61 14.56
CA ILE A 283 21.22 -23.32 14.66
C ILE A 283 21.83 -23.17 16.06
N THR A 284 23.15 -23.13 16.13
CA THR A 284 23.89 -22.81 17.35
C THR A 284 24.02 -21.28 17.46
N GLY A 285 22.89 -20.58 17.67
CA GLY A 285 22.89 -19.11 17.67
C GLY A 285 21.55 -18.45 17.39
N ALA A 286 20.46 -18.93 18.00
CA ALA A 286 19.14 -18.28 17.91
C ALA A 286 19.18 -16.89 18.58
N ASN A 287 19.63 -15.89 17.84
CA ASN A 287 19.77 -14.49 18.25
C ASN A 287 18.65 -13.61 17.69
N VAL A 288 17.83 -14.14 16.78
CA VAL A 288 16.63 -13.47 16.28
C VAL A 288 15.41 -14.37 16.37
N ASN A 289 14.23 -13.74 16.54
CA ASN A 289 12.96 -14.43 16.70
C ASN A 289 11.96 -14.01 15.63
N LYS A 290 10.81 -14.70 15.58
CA LYS A 290 9.73 -14.42 14.62
C LYS A 290 9.14 -13.02 14.72
N PHE A 291 9.36 -12.27 15.81
CA PHE A 291 8.93 -10.87 15.89
C PHE A 291 9.91 -9.96 15.15
N MET A 292 11.21 -10.16 15.34
CA MET A 292 12.25 -9.34 14.71
C MET A 292 12.43 -9.60 13.22
N THR A 293 12.19 -10.83 12.76
CA THR A 293 12.52 -11.22 11.39
C THR A 293 11.43 -10.96 10.37
N GLN A 294 10.26 -10.45 10.77
CA GLN A 294 9.08 -10.34 9.91
C GLN A 294 9.36 -9.50 8.67
N THR A 295 8.70 -9.82 7.56
CA THR A 295 8.79 -8.99 6.36
C THR A 295 7.59 -8.07 6.31
N SER A 296 7.80 -6.78 6.05
CA SER A 296 6.75 -5.83 5.71
C SER A 296 6.87 -5.41 4.25
N LEU A 297 5.73 -5.15 3.62
CA LEU A 297 5.62 -4.55 2.29
C LEU A 297 4.68 -3.36 2.39
N LYS A 298 5.13 -2.19 1.96
CA LYS A 298 4.30 -1.00 1.75
C LYS A 298 4.24 -0.69 0.26
N ILE A 299 3.04 -0.42 -0.23
CA ILE A 299 2.78 -0.02 -1.60
C ILE A 299 2.04 1.31 -1.57
N ASP A 300 2.59 2.31 -2.24
CA ASP A 300 1.96 3.63 -2.38
C ASP A 300 1.77 3.94 -3.86
N VAL A 301 0.53 4.23 -4.26
CA VAL A 301 0.20 4.65 -5.63
C VAL A 301 0.02 6.16 -5.64
N TYR A 302 0.70 6.82 -6.56
CA TYR A 302 0.70 8.25 -6.74
C TYR A 302 0.15 8.62 -8.11
N LYS A 303 -0.67 9.65 -8.15
CA LYS A 303 -1.18 10.29 -9.36
C LYS A 303 -0.46 11.62 -9.56
N LYS A 304 -0.17 11.96 -10.82
CA LYS A 304 0.34 13.29 -11.16
C LYS A 304 -0.80 14.30 -11.16
N ASP A 305 -0.55 15.46 -10.54
CA ASP A 305 -1.43 16.60 -10.68
C ASP A 305 -1.20 17.28 -12.03
N LEU A 306 -2.27 17.37 -12.80
CA LEU A 306 -2.23 17.84 -14.19
C LEU A 306 -2.89 19.19 -14.37
N GLU A 307 -3.49 19.82 -13.34
CA GLU A 307 -4.30 21.04 -13.52
C GLU A 307 -3.69 22.08 -14.48
N ASP A 308 -4.55 22.59 -15.37
CA ASP A 308 -4.25 23.62 -16.36
C ASP A 308 -4.01 24.99 -15.72
#